data_AF-A0A941PFJ4-F1
#
_entry.id   AF-A0A941PFJ4-F1
#
_cell.length_a   1.000
_cell.length_b   1.000
_cell.length_c   1.000
_cell.angle_alpha   90.00
_cell.angle_beta   90.00
_cell.angle_gamma   90.00
#
_symmetry.space_group_name_H-M   'P 1'
#
loop_
_entity.id
_entity.type
_entity.pdbx_description
1 polymer ?
#
loop_
_entity_poly.entity_id
_entity_poly.type
_entity_poly.pdbx_seq_one_letter_code
_entity_poly.pdbx_strand_id
1 'polypeptide(L)'
;MIDINHENLSVRKQCELLSLNRSSLYYQTVGEKKYNLLLMRLLDEEYTRHPFTGVEKMVVYLKELRHPVNPKHVRRLLRMMGLEAIYPKKKLSISDISHKKYPYLLTGLEINFLAKLPTSLTWVPWFSDSISHSSMYALTGLNHFNLSVCSLQFPLPTLTLTDCITTISPRLSTKCMWSKN
;
A
#
# COMPACT_ATOMS: atom_id res chain seq x y z
N MET A 1 -36.48 -14.75 1.93
CA MET A 1 -36.98 -14.06 3.15
C MET A 1 -37.01 -15.10 4.26
N ILE A 2 -36.46 -14.82 5.43
CA ILE A 2 -36.40 -15.78 6.56
C ILE A 2 -37.57 -15.48 7.48
N ASP A 3 -38.35 -16.50 7.83
CA ASP A 3 -39.56 -16.38 8.64
C ASP A 3 -39.39 -17.13 9.97
N ILE A 4 -39.59 -16.41 11.07
CA ILE A 4 -39.40 -16.91 12.44
C ILE A 4 -40.56 -17.84 12.84
N ASN A 5 -41.76 -17.63 12.29
CA ASN A 5 -42.98 -18.34 12.68
C ASN A 5 -43.36 -19.47 11.70
N HIS A 6 -42.41 -19.93 10.89
CA HIS A 6 -42.67 -20.96 9.88
C HIS A 6 -42.94 -22.33 10.51
N GLU A 7 -44.11 -22.92 10.26
CA GLU A 7 -44.60 -24.14 10.93
C GLU A 7 -43.70 -25.37 10.68
N ASN A 8 -43.15 -25.52 9.47
CA ASN A 8 -42.41 -26.74 9.07
C ASN A 8 -40.87 -26.62 9.05
N LEU A 9 -40.30 -25.40 9.15
CA LEU A 9 -38.87 -25.16 8.93
C LEU A 9 -38.32 -24.23 10.01
N SER A 10 -37.38 -24.75 10.80
CA SER A 10 -36.67 -23.92 11.78
C SER A 10 -35.82 -22.85 11.10
N VAL A 11 -35.66 -21.70 11.76
CA VAL A 11 -34.77 -20.60 11.31
C VAL A 11 -33.36 -21.10 10.97
N ARG A 12 -32.86 -22.13 11.68
CA ARG A 12 -31.58 -22.77 11.39
C ARG A 12 -31.54 -23.41 9.99
N LYS A 13 -32.55 -24.23 9.66
CA LYS A 13 -32.64 -24.87 8.33
C LYS A 13 -32.84 -23.84 7.23
N GLN A 14 -33.64 -22.80 7.48
CA GLN A 14 -33.82 -21.70 6.52
C GLN A 14 -32.50 -20.97 6.24
N CYS A 15 -31.70 -20.65 7.27
CA CYS A 15 -30.38 -20.06 7.08
C CYS A 15 -29.40 -20.98 6.35
N GLU A 16 -29.43 -22.28 6.62
CA GLU A 16 -28.58 -23.29 5.97
C GLU A 16 -28.92 -23.42 4.47
N LEU A 17 -30.21 -23.49 4.12
CA LEU A 17 -30.67 -23.51 2.73
C LEU A 17 -30.31 -22.23 1.96
N LEU A 18 -30.30 -21.09 2.64
CA LEU A 18 -29.93 -19.79 2.06
C LEU A 18 -28.42 -19.50 2.14
N SER A 19 -27.61 -20.40 2.69
CA SER A 19 -26.17 -20.19 2.92
C SER A 19 -25.86 -18.89 3.69
N LEU A 20 -26.72 -18.51 4.65
CA LEU A 20 -26.58 -17.33 5.48
C LEU A 20 -26.12 -17.70 6.89
N ASN A 21 -25.20 -16.91 7.47
CA ASN A 21 -24.83 -17.09 8.86
C ASN A 21 -25.97 -16.61 9.79
N ARG A 22 -26.36 -17.45 10.74
CA ARG A 22 -27.41 -17.16 11.74
C ARG A 22 -27.13 -15.88 12.53
N SER A 23 -25.87 -15.54 12.78
CA SER A 23 -25.50 -14.30 13.50
C SER A 23 -25.95 -13.04 12.76
N SER A 24 -25.99 -13.07 11.42
CA SER A 24 -26.46 -11.96 10.60
C SER A 24 -27.95 -11.68 10.79
N LEU A 25 -28.73 -12.66 11.25
CA LEU A 25 -30.17 -12.53 11.42
C LEU A 25 -30.56 -11.77 12.69
N TYR A 26 -29.76 -11.91 13.74
CA TYR A 26 -29.96 -11.22 15.02
C TYR A 26 -29.32 -9.83 15.05
N TYR A 27 -28.47 -9.51 14.08
CA TYR A 27 -27.84 -8.21 14.01
C TYR A 27 -28.85 -7.17 13.52
N GLN A 28 -29.30 -6.31 14.44
CA GLN A 28 -30.00 -5.09 14.09
C GLN A 28 -28.97 -3.98 13.88
N THR A 29 -29.04 -3.31 12.73
CA THR A 29 -28.21 -2.14 12.46
C THR A 29 -28.56 -1.03 13.44
N VAL A 30 -27.68 -0.77 14.40
CA VAL A 30 -27.85 0.34 15.34
C VAL A 30 -27.47 1.63 14.61
N GLY A 31 -28.43 2.56 14.53
CA GLY A 31 -28.18 3.89 13.96
C GLY A 31 -27.16 4.69 14.78
N GLU A 32 -26.65 5.77 14.19
CA GLU A 32 -25.72 6.66 14.89
C GLU A 32 -26.40 7.40 16.04
N LYS A 33 -25.64 7.64 17.12
CA LYS A 33 -26.15 8.38 18.29
C LYS A 33 -26.49 9.82 17.90
N LYS A 34 -27.51 10.41 18.52
CA LYS A 34 -27.90 11.82 18.30
C LYS A 34 -26.72 12.80 18.42
N TYR A 35 -25.84 12.55 19.38
CA TYR A 35 -24.62 13.34 19.57
C TYR A 35 -23.66 13.25 18.38
N ASN A 36 -23.51 12.07 17.77
CA ASN A 36 -22.67 11.89 16.59
C ASN A 36 -23.24 12.65 15.39
N LEU A 37 -24.57 12.68 15.22
CA LEU A 37 -25.22 13.47 14.17
C LEU A 37 -24.97 14.98 14.35
N LEU A 38 -24.98 15.47 15.59
CA LEU A 38 -24.62 16.86 15.89
C LEU A 38 -23.16 17.14 15.51
N LEU A 39 -22.23 16.27 15.91
CA LEU A 39 -20.82 16.41 15.55
C LEU A 39 -20.59 16.36 14.04
N MET A 40 -21.31 15.49 13.32
CA MET A 40 -21.25 15.41 11.86
C MET A 40 -21.65 16.74 11.20
N ARG A 41 -22.71 17.39 11.68
CA ARG A 41 -23.13 18.71 11.16
C ARG A 41 -22.07 19.78 11.39
N LEU A 42 -21.52 19.86 12.61
CA LEU A 42 -20.45 20.82 12.92
C LEU A 42 -19.19 20.60 12.08
N LEU A 43 -18.80 19.33 11.89
CA LEU A 43 -17.66 18.98 11.07
C LEU A 43 -17.88 19.31 9.59
N ASP A 44 -19.09 19.11 9.07
CA ASP A 44 -19.46 19.43 7.69
C ASP A 44 -19.46 20.94 7.43
N GLU A 45 -20.00 21.72 8.37
CA GLU A 45 -19.94 23.19 8.33
C GLU A 45 -18.48 23.69 8.31
N GLU A 46 -17.63 23.12 9.16
CA GLU A 46 -16.23 23.54 9.23
C GLU A 46 -15.42 23.10 8.03
N TYR A 47 -15.69 21.90 7.50
CA TYR A 47 -15.07 21.41 6.28
C TYR A 47 -15.45 22.27 5.07
N THR A 48 -16.71 22.71 4.99
CA THR A 48 -17.20 23.61 3.94
C THR A 48 -16.51 24.98 4.00
N ARG A 49 -16.22 25.49 5.20
CA ARG A 49 -15.45 26.74 5.38
C ARG A 49 -13.96 26.55 5.07
N HIS A 50 -13.36 25.45 5.52
CA HIS A 50 -11.92 25.23 5.48
C HIS A 50 -11.56 23.80 5.00
N PRO A 51 -11.59 23.52 3.68
CA PRO A 51 -11.44 22.16 3.13
C PRO A 51 -10.03 21.56 3.25
N PHE A 52 -9.06 22.34 3.73
CA PHE A 52 -7.67 21.92 3.99
C PHE A 52 -7.44 21.49 5.45
N THR A 53 -8.47 21.55 6.31
CA THR A 53 -8.35 21.22 7.72
C THR A 53 -8.37 19.70 7.94
N GLY A 54 -7.36 19.21 8.64
CA GLY A 54 -7.23 17.79 8.99
C GLY A 54 -7.86 17.45 10.33
N VAL A 55 -7.77 16.17 10.71
CA VAL A 55 -8.36 15.61 11.94
C VAL A 55 -7.96 16.40 13.19
N GLU A 56 -6.70 16.82 13.30
CA GLU A 56 -6.20 17.53 14.48
C GLU A 56 -6.85 18.90 14.65
N LYS A 57 -6.97 19.66 13.55
CA LYS A 57 -7.65 20.97 13.56
C LYS A 57 -9.13 20.83 13.84
N MET A 58 -9.77 19.80 13.28
CA MET A 58 -11.18 19.49 13.56
C MET A 58 -11.44 19.16 15.03
N VAL A 59 -10.50 18.49 15.70
CA VAL A 59 -10.59 18.22 17.15
C VAL A 59 -10.49 19.52 17.96
N VAL A 60 -9.59 20.43 17.57
CA VAL A 60 -9.45 21.74 18.23
C VAL A 60 -10.73 22.56 18.04
N TYR A 61 -11.25 22.62 16.82
CA TYR A 61 -12.51 23.30 16.50
C TYR A 61 -13.67 22.77 17.35
N LEU A 62 -13.85 21.45 17.44
CA LEU A 62 -14.88 20.86 18.29
C LEU A 62 -14.64 21.16 19.78
N LYS A 63 -13.38 21.21 20.22
CA LYS A 63 -13.04 21.56 21.60
C LYS A 63 -13.40 23.02 21.93
N GLU A 64 -13.21 23.95 20.99
CA GLU A 64 -13.63 25.36 21.13
C GLU A 64 -15.14 25.50 21.25
N LEU A 65 -15.90 24.65 20.52
CA LEU A 65 -17.36 24.53 20.63
C LEU A 65 -17.84 23.74 21.86
N ARG A 66 -16.96 23.48 22.84
CA ARG A 66 -17.24 22.72 24.07
C ARG A 66 -17.64 21.26 23.85
N HIS A 67 -17.20 20.67 22.73
CA HIS A 67 -17.33 19.25 22.43
C HIS A 67 -15.95 18.57 22.45
N PRO A 68 -15.40 18.22 23.63
CA PRO A 68 -14.13 17.50 23.70
C PRO A 68 -14.32 16.06 23.20
N VAL A 69 -13.76 15.77 22.02
CA VAL A 69 -13.88 14.47 21.35
C VAL A 69 -12.50 13.91 21.03
N ASN A 70 -12.31 12.60 21.20
CA ASN A 70 -11.06 11.93 20.86
C ASN A 70 -10.78 12.01 19.35
N PRO A 71 -9.54 12.29 18.90
CA PRO A 71 -9.16 12.28 17.48
C PRO A 71 -9.53 10.99 16.74
N LYS A 72 -9.51 9.83 17.41
CA LYS A 72 -9.96 8.56 16.81
C LYS A 72 -11.44 8.61 16.42
N HIS A 73 -12.26 9.27 17.22
CA HIS A 73 -13.68 9.41 16.97
C HIS A 73 -13.95 10.39 15.82
N VAL A 74 -13.29 11.55 15.79
CA VAL A 74 -13.38 12.50 14.68
C VAL A 74 -12.95 11.85 13.36
N ARG A 75 -11.85 11.08 13.36
CA ARG A 75 -11.39 10.33 12.18
C ARG A 75 -12.43 9.33 11.68
N ARG A 76 -13.13 8.63 12.59
CA ARG A 76 -14.24 7.73 12.22
C ARG A 76 -15.38 8.51 11.56
N LEU A 77 -15.81 9.61 12.17
CA LEU A 77 -16.92 10.43 11.66
C LEU A 77 -16.60 11.00 10.26
N LEU A 78 -15.40 11.57 10.07
CA LEU A 78 -14.95 12.08 8.77
C LEU A 78 -14.95 10.98 7.69
N ARG A 79 -14.47 9.78 8.02
CA ARG A 79 -14.50 8.63 7.10
C ARG A 79 -15.91 8.19 6.73
N MET A 80 -16.83 8.18 7.69
CA MET A 80 -18.24 7.84 7.40
C MET A 80 -18.93 8.88 6.51
N MET A 81 -18.55 10.16 6.65
CA MET A 81 -19.05 11.23 5.78
C MET A 81 -18.30 11.31 4.44
N GLY A 82 -17.19 10.58 4.27
CA GLY A 82 -16.36 10.64 3.07
C GLY A 82 -15.52 11.92 2.94
N LEU A 83 -15.29 12.63 4.04
CA LEU A 83 -14.51 13.87 4.06
C LEU A 83 -13.01 13.56 4.27
N GLU A 84 -12.17 14.08 3.37
CA GLU A 84 -10.71 13.97 3.44
C GLU A 84 -10.09 15.34 3.22
N ALA A 85 -9.13 15.72 4.07
CA ALA A 85 -8.46 17.01 3.97
C ALA A 85 -7.67 17.12 2.66
N ILE A 86 -7.90 18.22 1.92
CA ILE A 86 -7.24 18.49 0.66
C ILE A 86 -5.84 19.05 0.94
N TYR A 87 -4.81 18.25 0.71
CA TYR A 87 -3.42 18.66 0.83
C TYR A 87 -2.70 18.66 -0.53
N PRO A 88 -1.75 19.59 -0.75
CA PRO A 88 -0.88 19.55 -1.92
C PRO A 88 -0.05 18.26 -1.89
N LYS A 89 -0.34 17.33 -2.80
CA LYS A 89 0.47 16.12 -2.98
C LYS A 89 1.77 16.50 -3.69
N LYS A 90 2.88 15.88 -3.28
CA LYS A 90 4.17 16.04 -3.98
C LYS A 90 3.99 15.62 -5.44
N LYS A 91 4.38 16.48 -6.38
CA LYS A 91 4.29 16.18 -7.81
C LYS A 91 5.39 15.19 -8.19
N LEU A 92 5.11 13.89 -8.05
CA LEU A 92 6.07 12.81 -8.35
C LEU A 92 6.41 12.69 -9.84
N SER A 93 5.58 13.26 -10.71
CA SER A 93 5.77 13.27 -12.17
C SER A 93 6.65 14.42 -12.67
N ILE A 94 6.96 15.41 -11.83
CA ILE A 94 7.87 16.49 -12.21
C ILE A 94 9.29 16.03 -11.89
N SER A 95 10.00 15.69 -12.95
CA SER A 95 11.45 15.46 -12.91
C SER A 95 12.16 16.72 -12.44
N ASP A 96 13.08 16.60 -11.48
CA ASP A 96 14.03 17.67 -11.19
C ASP A 96 14.86 17.97 -12.44
N ILE A 97 15.05 19.25 -12.75
CA ILE A 97 15.83 19.72 -13.90
C ILE A 97 17.31 19.32 -13.73
N SER A 98 17.76 19.19 -12.47
CA SER A 98 19.11 18.71 -12.15
C SER A 98 19.36 17.26 -12.58
N HIS A 99 18.30 16.44 -12.71
CA HIS A 99 18.42 15.04 -13.08
C HIS A 99 18.33 14.86 -14.59
N LYS A 100 19.45 14.42 -15.18
CA LYS A 100 19.56 14.11 -16.60
C LYS A 100 18.56 13.00 -16.97
N LYS A 101 17.64 13.31 -17.88
CA LYS A 101 16.74 12.31 -18.49
C LYS A 101 17.55 11.47 -19.47
N TYR A 102 17.65 10.18 -19.22
CA TYR A 102 18.27 9.25 -20.15
C TYR A 102 17.25 8.84 -21.21
N PRO A 103 17.60 8.90 -22.51
CA PRO A 103 16.76 8.33 -23.55
C PRO A 103 16.57 6.84 -23.26
N TYR A 104 15.35 6.35 -23.46
CA TYR A 104 15.02 4.97 -23.18
C TYR A 104 15.77 4.07 -24.19
N LEU A 105 16.82 3.38 -23.74
CA LEU A 105 17.75 2.64 -24.61
C LEU A 105 17.13 1.42 -25.32
N LEU A 106 15.85 1.13 -25.06
CA LEU A 106 15.10 0.06 -25.74
C LEU A 106 14.22 0.57 -26.87
N THR A 107 14.21 1.88 -27.17
CA THR A 107 13.48 2.41 -28.33
C THR A 107 14.13 1.93 -29.63
N GLY A 108 13.40 1.16 -30.44
CA GLY A 108 13.84 0.68 -31.76
C GLY A 108 14.48 -0.71 -31.78
N LEU A 109 14.54 -1.42 -30.64
CA LEU A 109 14.98 -2.82 -30.62
C LEU A 109 13.81 -3.76 -30.92
N GLU A 110 13.97 -4.64 -31.91
CA GLU A 110 13.06 -5.77 -32.12
C GLU A 110 13.23 -6.77 -30.97
N ILE A 111 12.22 -6.89 -30.12
CA ILE A 111 12.23 -7.78 -28.96
C ILE A 111 11.90 -9.20 -29.43
N ASN A 112 12.86 -9.85 -30.08
CA ASN A 112 12.68 -11.21 -30.62
C ASN A 112 13.02 -12.32 -29.61
N PHE A 113 13.54 -11.99 -28.42
CA PHE A 113 13.85 -12.99 -27.38
C PHE A 113 13.62 -12.45 -25.96
N LEU A 114 12.60 -13.00 -25.28
CA LEU A 114 12.09 -12.60 -23.96
C LEU A 114 13.07 -12.79 -22.78
N ALA A 115 14.28 -13.33 -23.00
CA ALA A 115 15.20 -13.68 -21.92
C ALA A 115 16.16 -12.55 -21.49
N LYS A 116 16.10 -11.35 -22.08
CA LYS A 116 17.17 -10.35 -21.93
C LYS A 116 16.87 -9.18 -20.99
N LEU A 117 15.66 -9.09 -20.45
CA LEU A 117 15.23 -7.93 -19.66
C LEU A 117 14.84 -8.35 -18.24
N PRO A 118 15.52 -7.84 -17.19
CA PRO A 118 15.00 -7.94 -15.83
C PRO A 118 13.76 -7.05 -15.71
N THR A 119 12.65 -7.61 -15.20
CA THR A 119 11.35 -6.93 -15.09
C THR A 119 11.29 -5.93 -13.93
N SER A 120 12.06 -6.17 -12.87
CA SER A 120 12.08 -5.29 -11.70
C SER A 120 13.39 -5.50 -10.94
N LEU A 121 14.05 -4.40 -10.59
CA LEU A 121 15.14 -4.38 -9.62
C LEU A 121 14.58 -3.85 -8.31
N THR A 122 14.67 -4.63 -7.24
CA THR A 122 14.21 -4.21 -5.92
C THR A 122 15.40 -4.11 -4.98
N TRP A 123 15.51 -3.00 -4.27
CA TRP A 123 16.53 -2.82 -3.24
C TRP A 123 16.00 -3.36 -1.91
N VAL A 124 16.73 -4.28 -1.29
CA VAL A 124 16.39 -4.83 0.02
C VAL A 124 17.44 -4.33 1.03
N PRO A 125 17.05 -3.48 2.01
CA PRO A 125 17.95 -3.12 3.09
C PRO A 125 18.23 -4.35 3.94
N TRP A 126 19.50 -4.69 4.13
CA TRP A 126 19.91 -5.68 5.11
C TRP A 126 20.25 -4.96 6.42
N PHE A 127 19.42 -5.19 7.45
CA PHE A 127 19.66 -4.66 8.79
C PHE A 127 20.32 -5.75 9.63
N SER A 128 21.53 -5.50 10.12
CA SER A 128 22.16 -6.30 11.17
C SER A 128 22.41 -5.41 12.37
N ASP A 129 22.03 -5.91 13.55
CA ASP A 129 21.97 -5.19 14.82
C ASP A 129 23.35 -4.86 15.43
N SER A 130 24.41 -4.83 14.63
CA SER A 130 25.76 -4.49 15.11
C SER A 130 26.34 -3.32 14.33
N ILE A 131 26.46 -2.21 15.06
CA ILE A 131 27.00 -0.92 14.65
C ILE A 131 28.47 -1.10 14.23
N SER A 132 28.71 -1.34 12.94
CA SER A 132 29.88 -0.86 12.22
C SER A 132 29.52 -0.70 10.75
N HIS A 133 29.90 0.44 10.16
CA HIS A 133 29.38 0.99 8.90
C HIS A 133 29.69 0.13 7.68
N SER A 134 28.92 -0.95 7.48
CA SER A 134 28.87 -1.66 6.21
C SER A 134 27.42 -2.02 5.89
N SER A 135 26.73 -1.08 5.25
CA SER A 135 25.43 -1.34 4.63
C SER A 135 25.68 -2.23 3.40
N MET A 136 25.47 -3.52 3.57
CA MET A 136 25.57 -4.49 2.47
C MET A 136 24.28 -4.44 1.65
N TYR A 137 24.39 -4.21 0.34
CA TYR A 137 23.23 -4.14 -0.55
C TYR A 137 23.15 -5.38 -1.44
N ALA A 138 21.98 -6.00 -1.47
CA ALA A 138 21.68 -7.09 -2.39
C ALA A 138 20.74 -6.59 -3.49
N LEU A 139 21.11 -6.85 -4.74
CA LEU A 139 20.21 -6.69 -5.89
C LEU A 139 19.68 -8.06 -6.24
N THR A 140 18.36 -8.22 -6.20
CA THR A 140 17.68 -9.42 -6.66
C THR A 140 16.99 -9.12 -7.99
N GLY A 141 17.30 -9.93 -9.01
CA GLY A 141 16.64 -9.91 -10.31
C GLY A 141 15.67 -11.08 -10.41
N LEU A 142 14.45 -10.82 -10.90
CA LEU A 142 13.48 -11.86 -11.24
C LEU A 142 13.58 -12.20 -12.73
N ASN A 143 13.72 -13.48 -13.03
CA ASN A 143 13.64 -13.98 -14.40
C ASN A 143 12.18 -14.15 -14.81
N HIS A 144 11.80 -13.54 -15.94
CA HIS A 144 10.43 -13.56 -16.49
C HIS A 144 9.88 -14.97 -16.76
N PHE A 145 10.76 -15.96 -17.00
CA PHE A 145 10.33 -17.29 -17.43
C PHE A 145 9.99 -18.26 -16.29
N ASN A 146 10.69 -18.17 -15.15
CA ASN A 146 10.57 -19.19 -14.08
C ASN A 146 10.38 -18.59 -12.67
N LEU A 147 10.23 -17.27 -12.53
CA LEU A 147 10.25 -16.56 -11.23
C LEU A 147 11.48 -16.90 -10.35
N SER A 148 12.55 -17.44 -10.95
CA SER A 148 13.76 -17.74 -10.21
C SER A 148 14.44 -16.45 -9.80
N VAL A 149 14.78 -16.35 -8.51
CA VAL A 149 15.49 -15.22 -7.93
C VAL A 149 16.98 -15.43 -8.14
N CYS A 150 17.61 -14.55 -8.93
CA CYS A 150 19.06 -14.46 -8.97
C CYS A 150 19.50 -13.40 -7.96
N SER A 151 20.15 -13.82 -6.88
CA SER A 151 20.78 -12.92 -5.92
C SER A 151 22.20 -12.57 -6.37
N LEU A 152 22.48 -11.28 -6.51
CA LEU A 152 23.84 -10.76 -6.69
C LEU A 152 24.24 -10.04 -5.41
N GLN A 153 25.35 -10.49 -4.84
CA GLN A 153 25.90 -9.96 -3.59
C GLN A 153 27.10 -9.09 -3.93
N PHE A 154 27.00 -7.79 -3.65
CA PHE A 154 28.07 -6.83 -3.90
C PHE A 154 28.75 -6.47 -2.58
N PRO A 155 30.10 -6.55 -2.49
CA PRO A 155 30.80 -6.31 -1.23
C PRO A 155 31.11 -4.83 -0.92
N LEU A 156 30.70 -3.83 -1.72
CA LEU A 156 31.09 -2.42 -1.47
C LEU A 156 29.98 -1.39 -1.75
N PRO A 157 29.96 -0.24 -1.02
CA PRO A 157 28.82 0.69 -0.99
C PRO A 157 28.80 1.73 -2.13
N THR A 158 29.84 1.79 -2.97
CA THR A 158 29.94 2.77 -4.06
C THR A 158 29.79 2.08 -5.41
N LEU A 159 28.56 2.04 -5.93
CA LEU A 159 28.27 1.57 -7.28
C LEU A 159 28.66 2.66 -8.28
N THR A 160 29.88 2.61 -8.82
CA THR A 160 30.18 3.36 -10.05
C THR A 160 29.67 2.54 -11.25
N LEU A 161 29.20 3.21 -12.33
CA LEU A 161 28.66 2.53 -13.53
C LEU A 161 29.63 1.49 -14.13
N THR A 162 30.93 1.69 -13.91
CA THR A 162 32.02 0.79 -14.35
C THR A 162 32.06 -0.54 -13.57
N ASP A 163 31.64 -0.55 -12.30
CA ASP A 163 31.64 -1.75 -11.45
C ASP A 163 30.47 -2.69 -11.80
N CYS A 164 29.34 -2.13 -12.22
CA CYS A 164 28.17 -2.90 -12.67
C CYS A 164 28.44 -3.63 -13.99
N ILE A 165 29.14 -2.99 -14.95
CA ILE A 165 29.39 -3.58 -16.27
C ILE A 165 30.42 -4.71 -16.17
N THR A 166 31.45 -4.55 -15.33
CA THR A 166 32.51 -5.56 -15.12
C THR A 166 32.01 -6.80 -14.37
N THR A 167 30.99 -6.67 -13.52
CA THR A 167 30.39 -7.81 -12.80
C THR A 167 29.34 -8.56 -13.62
N ILE A 168 28.64 -7.89 -14.53
CA ILE A 168 27.63 -8.51 -15.41
C ILE A 168 28.29 -9.25 -16.59
N SER A 169 29.38 -8.71 -17.16
CA SER A 169 30.03 -9.24 -18.38
C SER A 169 30.55 -10.69 -18.28
N PRO A 170 31.33 -11.10 -17.26
CA PRO A 170 31.88 -12.45 -17.20
C PRO A 170 30.85 -13.52 -16.78
N ARG A 171 29.79 -13.14 -16.06
CA ARG A 171 28.82 -14.08 -15.47
C ARG A 171 27.71 -14.50 -16.44
N LEU A 172 27.53 -13.79 -17.56
CA LEU A 172 26.71 -14.24 -18.69
C LEU A 172 27.42 -15.31 -19.54
N SER A 173 28.75 -15.43 -19.47
CA SER A 173 29.51 -16.37 -20.32
C SER A 173 29.99 -17.64 -19.62
N THR A 174 30.02 -17.69 -18.27
CA THR A 174 30.57 -18.85 -17.55
C THR A 174 29.58 -19.46 -16.56
N LYS A 175 29.15 -20.67 -16.93
CA LYS A 175 28.64 -21.77 -16.09
C LYS A 175 27.46 -21.45 -15.16
N CYS A 176 26.25 -21.65 -15.69
CA CYS A 176 25.19 -22.30 -14.93
C CYS A 176 25.65 -23.73 -14.57
N MET A 177 26.44 -23.87 -13.52
CA MET A 177 26.76 -25.17 -12.94
C MET A 177 25.61 -25.53 -12.00
N TRP A 178 24.69 -26.34 -12.51
CA TRP A 178 23.64 -26.96 -11.71
C TRP A 178 24.31 -27.91 -10.71
N SER A 179 24.30 -27.56 -9.43
CA SER A 179 24.40 -28.56 -8.37
C SER A 179 22.99 -29.10 -8.14
N LYS A 180 22.73 -30.30 -8.67
CA LYS A 180 21.58 -31.11 -8.29
C LYS A 180 21.91 -31.77 -6.95
N ASN A 181 21.10 -31.50 -5.93
CA ASN A 181 20.71 -32.47 -4.93
C ASN A 181 19.20 -32.61 -5.02
#